data_AF-F9EEZ7-F1
#
_entry.id   AF-F9EEZ7-F1
#
_cell.length_a   1.000
_cell.length_b   1.000
_cell.length_c   1.000
_cell.angle_alpha   90.00
_cell.angle_beta   90.00
_cell.angle_gamma   90.00
#
_symmetry.space_group_name_H-M   'P 1'
#
loop_
_entity.id
_entity.type
_entity.pdbx_description
1 polymer ?
#
loop_
_entity_poly.entity_id
_entity_poly.type
_entity_poly.pdbx_seq_one_letter_code
_entity_poly.pdbx_strand_id
1 'polypeptide(L)'
;MVRRLVGALAATGLATTLGWAALASPAAQASDDVTVSNVTTTSEKAETWATVNLTADWSADHPTAGQTLTVTLGDGLKWPDGLDFKLINKDAPDVSIGDCAAAADTGTLTCTLNKNVEQWNHVDGSLWAHGQLTDQAVGKTSLSVTVNDRTATVVPGDGNGDGTCDAGCGGVTAPPADKDTHKSGWFTKKEDGTYTWTWDVNVNGSKEYTVVDHNATFQEVACTDSDWTKSWKPENVTTNGDSVHWTVPSADTVCHARYTTQTTTDSASNTATVNDKQYDATTDAQAIGGGDGVGVAAPPSTTSTPSATPSASPTPTPTPSETSSAPAVPPSSTPSESAPVATPPSATPSKTPGTPSLARTGAAAATAGLVAVVAMAVGGVGLAVSRRRA
;
A
#
# COMPACT_ATOMS: atom_id res chain seq x y z
N MET A 1 -54.52 29.65 34.15
CA MET A 1 -55.71 28.93 33.62
C MET A 1 -55.18 27.64 32.99
N VAL A 2 -55.49 26.44 33.52
CA VAL A 2 -56.70 25.64 33.17
C VAL A 2 -56.68 25.31 31.67
N ARG A 3 -56.61 24.04 31.20
CA ARG A 3 -57.28 22.83 31.72
C ARG A 3 -56.50 21.54 31.39
N ARG A 4 -56.52 20.54 32.28
CA ARG A 4 -56.32 19.13 31.91
C ARG A 4 -57.49 18.65 31.06
N LEU A 5 -57.28 17.70 30.15
CA LEU A 5 -58.31 16.72 29.81
C LEU A 5 -57.67 15.35 29.58
N VAL A 6 -57.98 14.42 30.48
CA VAL A 6 -57.69 12.99 30.35
C VAL A 6 -58.83 12.37 29.55
N GLY A 7 -58.50 11.56 28.55
CA GLY A 7 -59.46 10.79 27.77
C GLY A 7 -58.99 9.35 27.64
N ALA A 8 -59.21 8.54 28.68
CA ALA A 8 -58.97 7.10 28.61
C ALA A 8 -60.20 6.42 28.01
N LEU A 9 -59.99 5.63 26.94
CA LEU A 9 -60.99 4.73 26.39
C LEU A 9 -60.32 3.36 26.20
N ALA A 10 -60.55 2.48 27.17
CA ALA A 10 -60.21 1.07 27.05
C ALA A 10 -61.30 0.38 26.22
N ALA A 11 -60.91 -0.25 25.11
CA ALA A 11 -61.76 -1.18 24.37
C ALA A 11 -60.99 -2.52 24.25
N THR A 12 -61.57 -3.55 24.83
CA THR A 12 -60.99 -4.90 24.90
C THR A 12 -61.14 -5.66 23.60
N GLY A 13 -60.08 -6.39 23.23
CA GLY A 13 -60.20 -7.72 22.64
C GLY A 13 -60.30 -7.79 21.12
N LEU A 14 -59.23 -8.29 20.50
CA LEU A 14 -59.27 -9.56 19.75
C LEU A 14 -57.83 -10.00 19.49
N ALA A 15 -57.40 -11.07 20.16
CA ALA A 15 -56.09 -11.67 19.95
C ALA A 15 -56.11 -12.53 18.67
N THR A 16 -55.75 -11.94 17.54
CA THR A 16 -55.41 -12.72 16.33
C THR A 16 -53.97 -13.18 16.45
N THR A 17 -53.78 -14.47 16.73
CA THR A 17 -52.48 -15.13 16.68
C THR A 17 -52.02 -15.24 15.22
N LEU A 18 -51.47 -14.15 14.69
CA LEU A 18 -50.64 -14.23 13.48
C LEU A 18 -49.40 -15.03 13.85
N GLY A 19 -49.29 -16.23 13.32
CA GLY A 19 -48.06 -17.01 13.41
C GLY A 19 -46.98 -16.28 12.64
N TRP A 20 -46.03 -15.67 13.35
CA TRP A 20 -44.79 -15.22 12.76
C TRP A 20 -44.02 -16.48 12.39
N ALA A 21 -44.18 -16.95 11.15
CA ALA A 21 -43.18 -17.78 10.53
C ALA A 21 -41.90 -16.96 10.59
N ALA A 22 -40.95 -17.39 11.43
CA ALA A 22 -39.60 -16.86 11.37
C ALA A 22 -39.11 -17.13 9.96
N LEU A 23 -39.05 -16.08 9.14
CA LEU A 23 -38.25 -16.09 7.94
C LEU A 23 -36.85 -16.44 8.45
N ALA A 24 -36.41 -17.66 8.20
CA ALA A 24 -35.00 -17.97 8.27
C ALA A 24 -34.36 -16.93 7.35
N SER A 25 -33.56 -16.03 7.92
CA SER A 25 -32.71 -15.15 7.11
C SER A 25 -32.04 -16.06 6.08
N PRO A 26 -32.03 -15.70 4.78
CA PRO A 26 -31.18 -16.43 3.85
C PRO A 26 -29.80 -16.44 4.51
N ALA A 27 -29.23 -17.64 4.70
CA ALA A 27 -27.88 -17.75 5.19
C ALA A 27 -27.04 -16.84 4.29
N ALA A 28 -26.32 -15.89 4.89
CA ALA A 28 -25.59 -14.89 4.12
C ALA A 28 -24.75 -15.65 3.09
N GLN A 29 -25.12 -15.51 1.82
CA GLN A 29 -24.25 -15.96 0.75
C GLN A 29 -22.96 -15.19 0.99
N ALA A 30 -21.82 -15.89 1.09
CA ALA A 30 -20.54 -15.22 0.93
C ALA A 30 -20.67 -14.43 -0.37
N SER A 31 -20.56 -13.11 -0.30
CA SER A 31 -20.71 -12.33 -1.52
C SER A 31 -19.54 -12.68 -2.44
N ASP A 32 -19.80 -12.69 -3.74
CA ASP A 32 -18.76 -12.87 -4.76
C ASP A 32 -17.82 -11.63 -4.83
N ASP A 33 -17.72 -10.84 -3.76
CA ASP A 33 -16.90 -9.64 -3.63
C ASP A 33 -15.44 -10.00 -3.33
N VAL A 34 -14.54 -9.03 -3.54
CA VAL A 34 -13.13 -9.17 -3.23
C VAL A 34 -12.94 -9.32 -1.71
N THR A 35 -12.53 -10.53 -1.30
CA THR A 35 -12.13 -10.84 0.07
C THR A 35 -10.70 -10.38 0.29
N VAL A 36 -10.41 -9.84 1.47
CA VAL A 36 -9.09 -9.36 1.87
C VAL A 36 -8.52 -10.27 2.95
N SER A 37 -7.19 -10.41 3.04
CA SER A 37 -6.52 -11.05 4.19
C SER A 37 -5.10 -10.48 4.40
N ASN A 38 -4.42 -10.93 5.45
CA ASN A 38 -3.01 -10.62 5.73
C ASN A 38 -2.62 -9.14 5.60
N VAL A 39 -3.46 -8.24 6.13
CA VAL A 39 -3.18 -6.80 6.14
C VAL A 39 -2.10 -6.52 7.18
N THR A 40 -0.91 -6.17 6.68
CA THR A 40 0.27 -5.85 7.48
C THR A 40 0.74 -4.45 7.14
N THR A 41 1.25 -3.72 8.12
CA THR A 41 1.85 -2.40 7.91
C THR A 41 3.16 -2.25 8.66
N THR A 42 4.15 -1.60 8.04
CA THR A 42 5.44 -1.29 8.69
C THR A 42 5.81 0.18 8.53
N SER A 43 6.58 0.71 9.47
CA SER A 43 7.14 2.05 9.42
C SER A 43 8.41 2.09 10.27
N GLU A 44 9.56 2.34 9.64
CA GLU A 44 10.88 2.34 10.32
C GLU A 44 11.03 3.43 11.39
N LYS A 45 10.16 4.43 11.39
CA LYS A 45 10.28 5.68 12.17
C LYS A 45 8.93 6.16 12.68
N ALA A 46 8.86 6.53 13.96
CA ALA A 46 7.77 7.32 14.51
C ALA A 46 8.00 8.84 14.29
N GLU A 47 8.13 9.24 13.02
CA GLU A 47 8.40 10.62 12.60
C GLU A 47 7.36 11.08 11.55
N THR A 48 6.95 12.35 11.55
CA THR A 48 6.10 12.89 10.48
C THR A 48 6.79 12.76 9.13
N TRP A 49 6.01 12.58 8.06
CA TRP A 49 6.47 12.27 6.69
C TRP A 49 7.20 10.93 6.51
N ALA A 50 7.42 10.15 7.58
CA ALA A 50 7.93 8.80 7.43
C ALA A 50 6.95 7.90 6.65
N THR A 51 7.50 7.04 5.81
CA THR A 51 6.73 6.07 5.03
C THR A 51 6.03 5.06 5.94
N VAL A 52 4.79 4.74 5.56
CA VAL A 52 4.04 3.60 6.07
C VAL A 52 3.84 2.65 4.90
N ASN A 53 4.50 1.50 4.97
CA ASN A 53 4.29 0.42 4.01
C ASN A 53 3.00 -0.31 4.39
N LEU A 54 2.18 -0.63 3.40
CA LEU A 54 1.02 -1.51 3.54
C LEU A 54 1.17 -2.68 2.58
N THR A 55 0.88 -3.88 3.07
CA THR A 55 0.64 -5.07 2.25
C THR A 55 -0.70 -5.69 2.63
N ALA A 56 -1.42 -6.23 1.68
CA ALA A 56 -2.63 -7.02 1.91
C ALA A 56 -2.73 -8.10 0.84
N ASP A 57 -3.15 -9.31 1.22
CA ASP A 57 -3.57 -10.33 0.26
C ASP A 57 -5.06 -10.13 -0.05
N TRP A 58 -5.46 -10.51 -1.26
CA TRP A 58 -6.85 -10.44 -1.70
C TRP A 58 -7.20 -11.67 -2.55
N SER A 59 -8.48 -12.03 -2.57
CA SER A 59 -8.98 -13.05 -3.48
C SER A 59 -10.40 -12.76 -3.93
N ALA A 60 -10.79 -13.33 -5.06
CA ALA A 60 -12.14 -13.20 -5.60
C ALA A 60 -12.56 -14.50 -6.31
N ASP A 61 -13.72 -15.02 -5.91
CA ASP A 61 -14.42 -16.11 -6.60
C ASP A 61 -15.27 -15.53 -7.75
N HIS A 62 -15.28 -16.22 -8.89
CA HIS A 62 -15.97 -15.82 -10.13
C HIS A 62 -15.85 -14.31 -10.46
N PRO A 63 -14.62 -13.75 -10.48
CA PRO A 63 -14.42 -12.32 -10.51
C PRO A 63 -14.96 -11.68 -11.78
N THR A 64 -15.47 -10.45 -11.64
CA THR A 64 -16.12 -9.68 -12.72
C THR A 64 -15.55 -8.28 -12.86
N ALA A 65 -15.57 -7.73 -14.07
CA ALA A 65 -15.11 -6.36 -14.30
C ALA A 65 -15.95 -5.35 -13.51
N GLY A 66 -15.27 -4.44 -12.79
CA GLY A 66 -15.90 -3.42 -11.96
C GLY A 66 -15.97 -3.77 -10.46
N GLN A 67 -15.61 -4.99 -10.05
CA GLN A 67 -15.36 -5.29 -8.64
C GLN A 67 -14.18 -4.47 -8.11
N THR A 68 -14.19 -4.14 -6.82
CA THR A 68 -13.19 -3.24 -6.23
C THR A 68 -12.53 -3.78 -4.97
N LEU A 69 -11.25 -3.42 -4.82
CA LEU A 69 -10.48 -3.49 -3.60
C LEU A 69 -10.14 -2.06 -3.18
N THR A 70 -10.47 -1.68 -1.96
CA THR A 70 -10.34 -0.32 -1.44
C THR A 70 -9.42 -0.28 -0.23
N VAL A 71 -8.58 0.75 -0.12
CA VAL A 71 -7.76 1.03 1.06
C VAL A 71 -8.01 2.47 1.50
N THR A 72 -8.65 2.63 2.66
CA THR A 72 -8.93 3.94 3.26
C THR A 72 -7.98 4.17 4.44
N LEU A 73 -7.20 5.25 4.34
CA LEU A 73 -6.29 5.68 5.39
C LEU A 73 -7.03 6.50 6.48
N GLY A 74 -6.70 6.27 7.75
CA GLY A 74 -7.25 7.03 8.88
C GLY A 74 -6.50 8.33 9.21
N ASP A 75 -7.08 9.15 10.10
CA ASP A 75 -6.54 10.46 10.49
C ASP A 75 -5.06 10.42 10.92
N GLY A 76 -4.20 11.14 10.19
CA GLY A 76 -2.76 11.16 10.40
C GLY A 76 -1.96 10.40 9.33
N LEU A 77 -2.63 9.77 8.37
CA LEU A 77 -2.03 9.12 7.20
C LEU A 77 -2.47 9.82 5.92
N LYS A 78 -1.66 9.76 4.86
CA LYS A 78 -2.02 10.16 3.49
C LYS A 78 -1.37 9.27 2.44
N TRP A 79 -1.96 9.21 1.25
CA TRP A 79 -1.26 8.75 0.05
C TRP A 79 -0.38 9.86 -0.52
N PRO A 80 0.65 9.53 -1.31
CA PRO A 80 1.26 10.47 -2.23
C PRO A 80 0.24 10.97 -3.26
N ASP A 81 0.38 12.22 -3.68
CA ASP A 81 -0.49 12.80 -4.71
C ASP A 81 -0.35 12.02 -6.03
N GLY A 82 -1.45 11.74 -6.71
CA GLY A 82 -1.41 11.06 -8.01
C GLY A 82 -0.86 9.62 -7.97
N LEU A 83 -0.96 8.91 -6.84
CA LEU A 83 -0.69 7.47 -6.76
C LEU A 83 -1.60 6.69 -7.73
N ASP A 84 -1.03 6.19 -8.82
CA ASP A 84 -1.67 5.31 -9.81
C ASP A 84 -0.79 4.10 -10.16
N PHE A 85 -1.40 2.93 -10.37
CA PHE A 85 -0.71 1.73 -10.84
C PHE A 85 -1.68 0.69 -11.42
N LYS A 86 -1.14 -0.33 -12.09
CA LYS A 86 -1.92 -1.50 -12.57
C LYS A 86 -1.79 -2.65 -11.58
N LEU A 87 -2.87 -3.41 -11.41
CA LEU A 87 -2.76 -4.82 -11.00
C LEU A 87 -2.36 -5.64 -12.23
N ILE A 88 -1.40 -6.54 -12.08
CA ILE A 88 -0.90 -7.41 -13.16
C ILE A 88 -1.21 -8.89 -12.92
N ASN A 89 -1.29 -9.68 -13.98
CA ASN A 89 -1.24 -11.14 -13.85
C ASN A 89 0.20 -11.54 -13.49
N LYS A 90 0.39 -12.29 -12.40
CA LYS A 90 1.71 -12.71 -11.93
C LYS A 90 2.44 -13.64 -12.92
N ASP A 91 1.69 -14.51 -13.61
CA ASP A 91 2.21 -15.44 -14.62
C ASP A 91 2.36 -14.80 -16.00
N ALA A 92 1.75 -13.62 -16.21
CA ALA A 92 1.83 -12.85 -17.45
C ALA A 92 1.90 -11.34 -17.15
N PRO A 93 3.06 -10.79 -16.73
CA PRO A 93 3.18 -9.42 -16.21
C PRO A 93 2.73 -8.30 -17.17
N ASP A 94 2.76 -8.55 -18.48
CA ASP A 94 2.26 -7.61 -19.50
C ASP A 94 0.71 -7.52 -19.55
N VAL A 95 0.01 -8.43 -18.86
CA VAL A 95 -1.46 -8.49 -18.78
C VAL A 95 -1.93 -7.80 -17.50
N SER A 96 -2.43 -6.57 -17.63
CA SER A 96 -3.13 -5.89 -16.53
C SER A 96 -4.47 -6.56 -16.25
N ILE A 97 -4.76 -6.85 -14.97
CA ILE A 97 -6.02 -7.41 -14.47
C ILE A 97 -6.89 -6.38 -13.73
N GLY A 98 -6.36 -5.18 -13.47
CA GLY A 98 -7.08 -4.09 -12.84
C GLY A 98 -6.28 -2.79 -12.78
N ASP A 99 -6.96 -1.74 -12.33
CA ASP A 99 -6.49 -0.35 -12.30
C ASP A 99 -6.64 0.22 -10.90
N CYS A 100 -5.55 0.70 -10.30
CA CYS A 100 -5.51 1.28 -8.96
C CYS A 100 -5.21 2.79 -9.03
N ALA A 101 -5.99 3.60 -8.32
CA ALA A 101 -5.74 5.04 -8.17
C ALA A 101 -6.18 5.55 -6.80
N ALA A 102 -5.41 6.48 -6.21
CA ALA A 102 -5.79 7.19 -5.00
C ALA A 102 -6.57 8.48 -5.30
N ALA A 103 -7.75 8.63 -4.68
CA ALA A 103 -8.49 9.88 -4.73
C ALA A 103 -7.88 10.90 -3.76
N ALA A 104 -7.36 12.00 -4.30
CA ALA A 104 -6.66 13.05 -3.55
C ALA A 104 -7.50 13.61 -2.38
N ASP A 105 -8.80 13.76 -2.58
CA ASP A 105 -9.70 14.40 -1.61
C ASP A 105 -10.18 13.47 -0.48
N THR A 106 -10.07 12.14 -0.63
CA THR A 106 -10.67 11.17 0.31
C THR A 106 -9.66 10.28 1.04
N GLY A 107 -8.39 10.25 0.60
CA GLY A 107 -7.40 9.32 1.16
C GLY A 107 -7.69 7.84 0.87
N THR A 108 -8.54 7.55 -0.13
CA THR A 108 -8.91 6.19 -0.53
C THR A 108 -8.20 5.79 -1.82
N LEU A 109 -7.40 4.73 -1.74
CA LEU A 109 -6.89 3.99 -2.91
C LEU A 109 -7.97 3.00 -3.35
N THR A 110 -8.38 3.06 -4.61
CA THR A 110 -9.36 2.15 -5.20
C THR A 110 -8.73 1.40 -6.36
N CYS A 111 -8.67 0.08 -6.25
CA CYS A 111 -8.30 -0.86 -7.29
C CYS A 111 -9.56 -1.48 -7.90
N THR A 112 -9.77 -1.32 -9.20
CA THR A 112 -10.92 -1.84 -9.94
C THR A 112 -10.48 -2.98 -10.86
N LEU A 113 -11.10 -4.16 -10.74
CA LEU A 113 -10.81 -5.29 -11.62
C LEU A 113 -11.34 -5.03 -13.04
N ASN A 114 -10.56 -5.42 -14.05
CA ASN A 114 -10.94 -5.30 -15.47
C ASN A 114 -11.35 -6.67 -16.06
N LYS A 115 -11.86 -6.67 -17.30
CA LYS A 115 -12.44 -7.86 -17.95
C LYS A 115 -11.49 -9.06 -18.08
N ASN A 116 -10.18 -8.87 -17.92
CA ASN A 116 -9.23 -9.98 -18.01
C ASN A 116 -9.38 -10.97 -16.83
N VAL A 117 -10.07 -10.60 -15.74
CA VAL A 117 -10.35 -11.52 -14.62
C VAL A 117 -11.42 -12.58 -14.94
N GLU A 118 -12.37 -12.26 -15.83
CA GLU A 118 -13.59 -13.06 -16.09
C GLU A 118 -13.32 -14.44 -16.71
N GLN A 119 -12.08 -14.74 -17.10
CA GLN A 119 -11.66 -16.03 -17.63
C GLN A 119 -11.31 -17.07 -16.53
N TRP A 120 -11.22 -16.63 -15.27
CA TRP A 120 -10.85 -17.45 -14.12
C TRP A 120 -12.05 -17.70 -13.21
N ASN A 121 -12.07 -18.88 -12.55
CA ASN A 121 -13.05 -19.16 -11.51
C ASN A 121 -12.65 -18.59 -10.16
N HIS A 122 -11.35 -18.38 -9.94
CA HIS A 122 -10.78 -17.84 -8.72
C HIS A 122 -9.53 -17.05 -9.07
N VAL A 123 -9.28 -15.94 -8.37
CA VAL A 123 -8.02 -15.21 -8.40
C VAL A 123 -7.54 -15.01 -6.97
N ASP A 124 -6.32 -15.44 -6.68
CA ASP A 124 -5.54 -15.07 -5.49
C ASP A 124 -4.55 -13.96 -5.87
N GLY A 125 -4.35 -12.96 -5.04
CA GLY A 125 -3.43 -11.87 -5.33
C GLY A 125 -2.90 -11.14 -4.10
N SER A 126 -1.93 -10.27 -4.32
CA SER A 126 -1.37 -9.39 -3.29
C SER A 126 -1.38 -7.94 -3.77
N LEU A 127 -1.58 -7.03 -2.82
CA LEU A 127 -1.54 -5.58 -2.98
C LEU A 127 -0.48 -5.02 -2.04
N TRP A 128 0.29 -4.04 -2.51
CA TRP A 128 1.15 -3.23 -1.67
C TRP A 128 1.09 -1.75 -2.06
N ALA A 129 1.24 -0.86 -1.09
CA ALA A 129 1.26 0.59 -1.31
C ALA A 129 2.01 1.32 -0.19
N HIS A 130 2.54 2.50 -0.50
CA HIS A 130 3.29 3.34 0.42
C HIS A 130 2.49 4.60 0.77
N GLY A 131 2.00 4.68 2.01
CA GLY A 131 1.45 5.90 2.60
C GLY A 131 2.52 6.70 3.35
N GLN A 132 2.14 7.84 3.91
CA GLN A 132 3.01 8.68 4.75
C GLN A 132 2.27 9.15 6.01
N LEU A 133 3.01 9.28 7.12
CA LEU A 133 2.53 9.99 8.31
C LEU A 133 2.43 11.50 8.03
N THR A 134 1.43 12.16 8.63
CA THR A 134 1.21 13.61 8.53
C THR A 134 1.30 14.29 9.90
N ASP A 135 1.26 15.62 9.94
CA ASP A 135 1.27 16.39 11.19
C ASP A 135 0.10 16.03 12.13
N GLN A 136 -1.01 15.54 11.57
CA GLN A 136 -2.16 15.02 12.34
C GLN A 136 -1.86 13.69 13.05
N ALA A 137 -0.69 13.08 12.82
CA ALA A 137 -0.20 11.93 13.56
C ALA A 137 0.59 12.30 14.83
N VAL A 138 1.06 13.54 14.98
CA VAL A 138 1.95 13.94 16.08
C VAL A 138 1.35 13.59 17.45
N GLY A 139 2.13 12.89 18.27
CA GLY A 139 1.72 12.38 19.58
C GLY A 139 0.86 11.11 19.56
N LYS A 140 0.42 10.60 18.41
CA LYS A 140 -0.26 9.31 18.30
C LYS A 140 0.75 8.16 18.33
N THR A 141 0.45 7.10 19.07
CA THR A 141 1.21 5.83 19.09
C THR A 141 0.61 4.75 18.19
N SER A 142 -0.60 4.98 17.68
CA SER A 142 -1.30 4.10 16.76
C SER A 142 -2.24 4.90 15.85
N LEU A 143 -2.36 4.44 14.61
CA LEU A 143 -3.32 4.92 13.62
C LEU A 143 -4.05 3.70 13.04
N SER A 144 -4.98 3.92 12.11
CA SER A 144 -5.74 2.83 11.48
C SER A 144 -5.75 2.95 9.96
N VAL A 145 -5.80 1.80 9.30
CA VAL A 145 -6.08 1.68 7.87
C VAL A 145 -7.17 0.62 7.69
N THR A 146 -8.10 0.83 6.77
CA THR A 146 -9.15 -0.13 6.47
C THR A 146 -9.04 -0.59 5.03
N VAL A 147 -8.92 -1.89 4.82
CA VAL A 147 -8.85 -2.55 3.50
C VAL A 147 -10.16 -3.32 3.30
N ASN A 148 -11.00 -2.87 2.36
CA ASN A 148 -12.44 -3.20 2.27
C ASN A 148 -13.15 -3.10 3.64
N ASP A 149 -13.44 -4.22 4.28
CA ASP A 149 -14.12 -4.34 5.57
C ASP A 149 -13.16 -4.55 6.76
N ARG A 150 -11.85 -4.73 6.50
CA ARG A 150 -10.85 -5.10 7.51
C ARG A 150 -10.01 -3.92 7.95
N THR A 151 -10.17 -3.50 9.20
CA THR A 151 -9.31 -2.49 9.82
C THR A 151 -8.06 -3.12 10.45
N ALA A 152 -6.89 -2.66 10.02
CA ALA A 152 -5.59 -2.94 10.64
C ALA A 152 -5.08 -1.72 11.43
N THR A 153 -4.23 -1.98 12.41
CA THR A 153 -3.56 -0.92 13.19
C THR A 153 -2.23 -0.60 12.56
N VAL A 154 -1.98 0.68 12.29
CA VAL A 154 -0.65 1.19 11.92
C VAL A 154 0.06 1.58 13.20
N VAL A 155 1.25 1.02 13.43
CA VAL A 155 2.11 1.35 14.57
C VAL A 155 3.34 2.09 14.05
N PRO A 156 3.43 3.42 14.23
CA PRO A 156 4.62 4.18 13.85
C PRO A 156 5.85 3.66 14.59
N GLY A 157 6.92 3.35 13.85
CA GLY A 157 8.13 2.77 14.41
C GLY A 157 8.12 1.24 14.56
N ASP A 158 7.07 0.53 14.13
CA ASP A 158 7.09 -0.92 13.92
C ASP A 158 7.80 -1.21 12.58
N GLY A 159 9.09 -1.57 12.64
CA GLY A 159 9.89 -1.83 11.45
C GLY A 159 9.67 -3.23 10.88
N ASN A 160 9.13 -4.16 11.67
CA ASN A 160 9.11 -5.58 11.37
C ASN A 160 7.71 -6.12 11.00
N GLY A 161 6.65 -5.41 11.37
CA GLY A 161 5.24 -5.72 11.07
C GLY A 161 4.53 -6.62 12.07
N ASP A 162 5.10 -6.85 13.27
CA ASP A 162 4.48 -7.69 14.31
C ASP A 162 3.39 -6.98 15.14
N GLY A 163 3.19 -5.68 14.93
CA GLY A 163 2.25 -4.84 15.68
C GLY A 163 2.85 -4.19 16.93
N THR A 164 4.17 -4.32 17.15
CA THR A 164 4.91 -3.70 18.25
C THR A 164 5.85 -2.63 17.72
N CYS A 165 5.92 -1.48 18.38
CA CYS A 165 6.89 -0.46 18.01
C CYS A 165 8.32 -0.88 18.40
N ASP A 166 9.24 -0.82 17.43
CA ASP A 166 10.69 -1.01 17.60
C ASP A 166 11.41 0.32 17.90
N ALA A 167 10.97 1.43 17.29
CA ALA A 167 11.68 2.72 17.29
C ALA A 167 10.78 3.95 17.52
N GLY A 168 11.12 4.82 18.47
CA GLY A 168 10.40 6.10 18.66
C GLY A 168 9.04 5.99 19.35
N CYS A 169 8.83 4.94 20.15
CA CYS A 169 7.53 4.53 20.71
C CYS A 169 6.83 5.49 21.70
N GLY A 170 7.34 6.71 21.86
CA GLY A 170 6.65 7.79 22.59
C GLY A 170 5.49 8.43 21.83
N GLY A 171 5.25 7.99 20.59
CA GLY A 171 4.30 8.57 19.65
C GLY A 171 5.02 9.39 18.58
N VAL A 172 4.35 9.66 17.45
CA VAL A 172 4.96 10.34 16.31
C VAL A 172 5.49 11.71 16.71
N THR A 173 6.74 12.00 16.36
CA THR A 173 7.38 13.31 16.56
C THR A 173 7.59 14.02 15.23
N ALA A 174 7.68 15.35 15.27
CA ALA A 174 8.21 16.11 14.14
C ALA A 174 9.75 16.00 14.17
N PRO A 175 10.42 15.55 13.09
CA PRO A 175 11.87 15.58 13.04
C PRO A 175 12.36 17.04 13.10
N PRO A 176 13.49 17.31 13.77
CA PRO A 176 14.08 18.64 13.78
C PRO A 176 14.50 19.03 12.37
N ALA A 177 14.47 20.33 12.07
CA ALA A 177 14.89 20.83 10.77
C ALA A 177 16.39 20.58 10.53
N ASP A 178 16.70 20.05 9.36
CA ASP A 178 18.06 19.68 8.97
C ASP A 178 18.94 20.94 8.80
N LYS A 179 20.09 20.95 9.45
CA LYS A 179 21.05 22.06 9.37
C LYS A 179 22.07 21.88 8.23
N ASP A 180 22.09 20.74 7.57
CA ASP A 180 22.91 20.57 6.38
C ASP A 180 22.23 21.23 5.17
N THR A 181 22.94 22.16 4.55
CA THR A 181 22.50 22.73 3.26
C THR A 181 22.65 21.67 2.19
N HIS A 182 21.54 21.27 1.57
CA HIS A 182 21.49 20.20 0.60
C HIS A 182 20.35 20.40 -0.40
N LYS A 183 20.35 19.62 -1.47
CA LYS A 183 19.27 19.53 -2.43
C LYS A 183 18.71 18.11 -2.41
N SER A 184 17.38 17.99 -2.44
CA SER A 184 16.68 16.71 -2.57
C SER A 184 15.56 16.84 -3.61
N GLY A 185 14.99 15.72 -4.01
CA GLY A 185 13.84 15.70 -4.90
C GLY A 185 13.15 14.34 -4.92
N TRP A 186 11.87 14.36 -5.28
CA TRP A 186 11.02 13.16 -5.33
C TRP A 186 10.06 13.21 -6.50
N PHE A 187 9.73 12.02 -7.01
CA PHE A 187 8.62 11.84 -7.93
C PHE A 187 7.32 12.32 -7.28
N THR A 188 6.56 13.13 -8.02
CA THR A 188 5.29 13.70 -7.54
C THR A 188 4.10 13.05 -8.21
N LYS A 189 4.06 13.01 -9.55
CA LYS A 189 3.01 12.30 -10.31
C LYS A 189 3.43 12.06 -11.75
N LYS A 190 2.75 11.15 -12.43
CA LYS A 190 2.87 10.91 -13.87
C LYS A 190 1.53 11.18 -14.55
N GLU A 191 1.52 11.95 -15.62
CA GLU A 191 0.31 12.31 -16.36
C GLU A 191 0.65 12.40 -17.85
N ASP A 192 -0.11 11.71 -18.71
CA ASP A 192 0.12 11.62 -20.16
C ASP A 192 1.58 11.32 -20.57
N GLY A 193 2.27 10.47 -19.79
CA GLY A 193 3.67 10.10 -20.02
C GLY A 193 4.71 11.13 -19.53
N THR A 194 4.27 12.26 -18.97
CA THR A 194 5.11 13.28 -18.36
C THR A 194 5.25 13.02 -16.86
N TYR A 195 6.48 12.91 -16.37
CA TYR A 195 6.81 12.80 -14.96
C TYR A 195 6.98 14.21 -14.38
N THR A 196 6.29 14.49 -13.28
CA THR A 196 6.47 15.72 -12.49
C THR A 196 7.30 15.39 -11.25
N TRP A 197 8.35 16.19 -11.03
CA TRP A 197 9.30 16.06 -9.94
C TRP A 197 9.21 17.28 -9.04
N THR A 198 9.19 17.10 -7.73
CA THR A 198 9.35 18.20 -6.77
C THR A 198 10.80 18.21 -6.30
N TRP A 199 11.37 19.40 -6.23
CA TRP A 199 12.73 19.65 -5.73
C TRP A 199 12.67 20.56 -4.52
N ASP A 200 13.54 20.29 -3.57
CA ASP A 200 13.61 20.97 -2.28
C ASP A 200 15.07 21.32 -2.00
N VAL A 201 15.36 22.61 -1.83
CA VAL A 201 16.71 23.12 -1.54
C VAL A 201 16.71 23.61 -0.10
N ASN A 202 17.15 22.73 0.82
CA ASN A 202 17.29 23.02 2.24
C ASN A 202 18.56 23.83 2.49
N VAL A 203 18.48 24.89 3.31
CA VAL A 203 19.57 25.85 3.55
C VAL A 203 19.64 26.27 5.02
N ASN A 204 20.87 26.47 5.51
CA ASN A 204 21.16 26.94 6.88
C ASN A 204 22.50 27.71 6.91
N GLY A 205 22.85 28.36 8.03
CA GLY A 205 24.17 28.99 8.23
C GLY A 205 24.36 30.40 7.63
N SER A 206 23.31 31.06 7.13
CA SER A 206 23.36 32.44 6.60
C SER A 206 22.13 33.24 7.03
N LYS A 207 22.22 34.57 6.98
CA LYS A 207 21.07 35.47 7.16
C LYS A 207 20.40 35.90 5.86
N GLU A 208 21.01 35.56 4.74
CA GLU A 208 20.58 35.91 3.39
C GLU A 208 20.86 34.75 2.45
N TYR A 209 19.87 34.46 1.59
CA TYR A 209 19.92 33.36 0.64
C TYR A 209 19.51 33.85 -0.74
N THR A 210 20.31 33.48 -1.73
CA THR A 210 19.94 33.44 -3.14
C THR A 210 20.05 32.00 -3.60
N VAL A 211 18.94 31.43 -4.06
CA VAL A 211 18.89 30.13 -4.73
C VAL A 211 18.67 30.36 -6.23
N VAL A 212 19.39 29.62 -7.07
CA VAL A 212 19.20 29.62 -8.53
C VAL A 212 19.17 28.18 -8.99
N ASP A 213 18.18 27.77 -9.78
CA ASP A 213 18.12 26.43 -10.40
C ASP A 213 17.44 26.55 -11.76
N HIS A 214 18.10 26.06 -12.81
CA HIS A 214 17.72 26.40 -14.18
C HIS A 214 16.36 25.83 -14.59
N ASN A 215 15.45 26.72 -15.01
CA ASN A 215 14.02 26.46 -15.27
C ASN A 215 13.16 26.18 -14.02
N ALA A 216 13.67 26.46 -12.82
CA ALA A 216 12.84 26.40 -11.61
C ALA A 216 11.71 27.44 -11.66
N THR A 217 10.51 26.98 -11.29
CA THR A 217 9.38 27.86 -10.95
C THR A 217 9.11 27.71 -9.47
N PHE A 218 9.70 28.59 -8.65
CA PHE A 218 9.58 28.56 -7.19
C PHE A 218 8.14 28.78 -6.74
N GLN A 219 7.63 27.81 -5.97
CA GLN A 219 6.26 27.77 -5.45
C GLN A 219 6.23 28.23 -3.99
N GLU A 220 7.22 27.79 -3.21
CA GLU A 220 7.26 27.94 -1.76
C GLU A 220 8.68 28.28 -1.30
N VAL A 221 8.75 29.17 -0.31
CA VAL A 221 9.89 29.33 0.59
C VAL A 221 9.32 29.36 2.00
N ALA A 222 9.76 28.42 2.84
CA ALA A 222 9.40 28.37 4.25
C ALA A 222 10.65 28.15 5.11
N CYS A 223 10.57 28.55 6.37
CA CYS A 223 11.66 28.51 7.32
C CYS A 223 11.16 28.04 8.69
N THR A 224 12.06 27.51 9.51
CA THR A 224 11.81 27.14 10.90
C THR A 224 13.07 27.28 11.76
N ASP A 225 12.88 27.66 13.03
CA ASP A 225 13.91 27.67 14.07
C ASP A 225 13.90 26.36 14.90
N SER A 226 13.03 25.40 14.56
CA SER A 226 12.88 24.14 15.31
C SER A 226 12.57 22.93 14.41
N ASP A 227 11.30 22.76 14.05
CA ASP A 227 10.77 21.68 13.22
C ASP A 227 9.76 22.21 12.21
N TRP A 228 9.45 21.43 11.18
CA TRP A 228 8.62 21.87 10.05
C TRP A 228 7.14 22.10 10.40
N THR A 229 6.64 21.57 11.52
CA THR A 229 5.25 21.85 11.99
C THR A 229 5.09 23.28 12.53
N LYS A 230 6.21 23.97 12.80
CA LYS A 230 6.26 25.39 13.22
C LYS A 230 6.88 26.28 12.15
N SER A 231 6.76 25.89 10.89
CA SER A 231 7.30 26.65 9.77
C SER A 231 6.53 27.95 9.49
N TRP A 232 7.21 28.93 8.89
CA TRP A 232 6.63 30.18 8.41
C TRP A 232 7.26 30.60 7.08
N LYS A 233 6.54 31.39 6.29
CA LYS A 233 7.07 32.03 5.08
C LYS A 233 7.77 33.35 5.43
N PRO A 234 9.01 33.62 4.99
CA PRO A 234 9.65 34.93 5.16
C PRO A 234 8.87 36.04 4.44
N GLU A 235 8.82 37.24 5.02
CA GLU A 235 8.06 38.37 4.46
C GLU A 235 8.68 38.93 3.16
N ASN A 236 10.00 38.80 3.00
CA ASN A 236 10.77 39.44 1.93
C ASN A 236 11.22 38.49 0.80
N VAL A 237 10.50 37.38 0.59
CA VAL A 237 10.78 36.46 -0.53
C VAL A 237 10.56 37.19 -1.86
N THR A 238 11.59 37.24 -2.71
CA THR A 238 11.53 37.81 -4.06
C THR A 238 11.97 36.77 -5.09
N THR A 239 11.27 36.68 -6.21
CA THR A 239 11.58 35.76 -7.31
C THR A 239 11.93 36.55 -8.56
N ASN A 240 12.98 36.12 -9.28
CA ASN A 240 13.41 36.73 -10.53
C ASN A 240 13.84 35.64 -11.52
N GLY A 241 12.96 35.29 -12.45
CA GLY A 241 13.18 34.18 -13.37
C GLY A 241 13.36 32.86 -12.63
N ASP A 242 14.50 32.23 -12.83
CA ASP A 242 14.90 30.94 -12.25
C ASP A 242 15.69 31.08 -10.93
N SER A 243 15.54 32.23 -10.25
CA SER A 243 16.12 32.52 -8.93
C SER A 243 15.09 33.00 -7.90
N VAL A 244 15.33 32.68 -6.63
CA VAL A 244 14.60 33.18 -5.46
C VAL A 244 15.56 33.68 -4.38
N HIS A 245 15.23 34.82 -3.77
CA HIS A 245 16.01 35.50 -2.73
C HIS A 245 15.15 35.78 -1.50
N TRP A 246 15.73 35.64 -0.29
CA TRP A 246 15.12 36.03 0.97
C TRP A 246 16.16 36.25 2.07
N THR A 247 15.71 36.76 3.23
CA THR A 247 16.54 36.91 4.44
C THR A 247 15.86 36.29 5.66
N VAL A 248 16.65 36.01 6.71
CA VAL A 248 16.19 35.43 7.98
C VAL A 248 16.83 36.13 9.19
N PRO A 249 16.16 36.15 10.36
CA PRO A 249 16.65 36.85 11.54
C PRO A 249 17.91 36.19 12.16
N SER A 250 18.04 34.87 12.09
CA SER A 250 19.21 34.12 12.57
C SER A 250 19.87 33.32 11.46
N ALA A 251 21.18 33.06 11.62
CA ALA A 251 21.89 32.09 10.77
C ALA A 251 21.60 30.64 11.17
N ASP A 252 21.02 30.42 12.37
CA ASP A 252 20.58 29.11 12.84
C ASP A 252 19.23 28.67 12.25
N THR A 253 18.46 29.62 11.69
CA THR A 253 17.17 29.36 11.02
C THR A 253 17.41 28.43 9.82
N VAL A 254 16.66 27.33 9.74
CA VAL A 254 16.65 26.44 8.58
C VAL A 254 15.55 26.92 7.64
N CYS A 255 15.80 26.91 6.34
CA CYS A 255 14.80 27.21 5.32
C CYS A 255 14.87 26.21 4.18
N HIS A 256 13.80 26.16 3.38
CA HIS A 256 13.85 25.53 2.08
C HIS A 256 13.20 26.39 1.00
N ALA A 257 13.60 26.13 -0.25
CA ALA A 257 12.94 26.65 -1.44
C ALA A 257 12.48 25.48 -2.31
N ARG A 258 11.20 25.45 -2.67
CA ARG A 258 10.54 24.33 -3.35
C ARG A 258 9.92 24.72 -4.69
N TYR A 259 10.06 23.83 -5.67
CA TYR A 259 9.61 24.00 -7.05
C TYR A 259 9.40 22.63 -7.70
N THR A 260 8.78 22.62 -8.87
CA THR A 260 8.64 21.42 -9.69
C THR A 260 9.33 21.55 -11.03
N THR A 261 9.86 20.45 -11.56
CA THR A 261 10.23 20.31 -12.98
C THR A 261 9.50 19.13 -13.61
N GLN A 262 9.56 19.01 -14.94
CA GLN A 262 8.94 17.93 -15.69
C GLN A 262 9.92 17.27 -16.66
N THR A 263 9.82 15.95 -16.79
CA THR A 263 10.61 15.14 -17.74
C THR A 263 9.71 14.09 -18.42
N THR A 264 10.23 13.42 -19.45
CA THR A 264 9.60 12.25 -20.09
C THR A 264 10.25 10.92 -19.67
N THR A 265 11.12 10.97 -18.66
CA THR A 265 11.90 9.85 -18.12
C THR A 265 11.49 9.57 -16.69
N ASP A 266 11.55 8.31 -16.27
CA ASP A 266 11.35 7.81 -14.91
C ASP A 266 12.52 8.09 -13.96
N SER A 267 13.46 8.95 -14.37
CA SER A 267 14.57 9.45 -13.58
C SER A 267 14.80 10.92 -13.93
N ALA A 268 15.24 11.71 -12.96
CA ALA A 268 15.61 13.11 -13.15
C ALA A 268 16.82 13.49 -12.28
N SER A 269 17.68 14.35 -12.85
CA SER A 269 18.79 15.01 -12.16
C SER A 269 18.64 16.52 -12.30
N ASN A 270 18.97 17.26 -11.24
CA ASN A 270 18.77 18.70 -11.18
C ASN A 270 19.82 19.34 -10.25
N THR A 271 20.15 20.61 -10.52
CA THR A 271 21.32 21.30 -9.97
C THR A 271 20.96 22.74 -9.61
N ALA A 272 21.03 23.04 -8.31
CA ALA A 272 20.83 24.38 -7.78
C ALA A 272 22.16 24.98 -7.32
N THR A 273 22.25 26.30 -7.31
CA THR A 273 23.25 27.02 -6.49
C THR A 273 22.56 27.70 -5.30
N VAL A 274 23.24 27.71 -4.16
CA VAL A 274 22.86 28.46 -2.95
C VAL A 274 24.06 29.33 -2.60
N ASN A 275 23.90 30.65 -2.70
CA ASN A 275 24.98 31.63 -2.46
C ASN A 275 26.29 31.22 -3.18
N ASP A 276 26.20 31.04 -4.50
CA ASP A 276 27.27 30.61 -5.42
C ASP A 276 27.85 29.19 -5.22
N LYS A 277 27.39 28.42 -4.22
CA LYS A 277 27.79 27.01 -4.04
C LYS A 277 26.77 26.05 -4.67
N GLN A 278 27.25 25.13 -5.51
CA GLN A 278 26.44 24.13 -6.20
C GLN A 278 25.99 22.98 -5.28
N TYR A 279 24.76 22.51 -5.50
CA TYR A 279 24.16 21.32 -4.90
C TYR A 279 23.37 20.55 -5.96
N ASP A 280 23.68 19.27 -6.10
CA ASP A 280 23.09 18.37 -7.10
C ASP A 280 22.19 17.34 -6.42
N ALA A 281 21.12 16.93 -7.09
CA ALA A 281 20.28 15.81 -6.68
C ALA A 281 19.82 15.00 -7.89
N THR A 282 19.73 13.69 -7.69
CA THR A 282 19.15 12.73 -8.65
C THR A 282 18.09 11.92 -7.92
N THR A 283 16.97 11.65 -8.58
CA THR A 283 15.84 10.92 -8.02
C THR A 283 15.13 10.13 -9.12
N ASP A 284 14.45 9.06 -8.74
CA ASP A 284 13.83 8.10 -9.64
C ASP A 284 12.35 7.91 -9.26
N ALA A 285 11.52 7.53 -10.24
CA ALA A 285 10.11 7.27 -10.06
C ALA A 285 9.94 5.88 -9.42
N GLN A 286 10.19 5.81 -8.11
CA GLN A 286 9.92 4.62 -7.33
C GLN A 286 8.43 4.30 -7.38
N ALA A 287 8.10 3.04 -7.64
CA ALA A 287 6.73 2.58 -7.58
C ALA A 287 6.21 2.75 -6.15
N ILE A 288 5.22 3.62 -5.97
CA ILE A 288 4.58 3.93 -4.68
C ILE A 288 3.40 3.01 -4.36
N GLY A 289 3.10 2.07 -5.25
CA GLY A 289 2.20 0.95 -5.05
C GLY A 289 2.28 -0.04 -6.21
N GLY A 290 1.72 -1.22 -6.00
CA GLY A 290 1.68 -2.30 -6.97
C GLY A 290 0.81 -3.44 -6.48
N GLY A 291 0.46 -4.36 -7.38
CA GLY A 291 -0.22 -5.59 -6.99
C GLY A 291 -0.29 -6.58 -8.12
N ASP A 292 -0.47 -7.85 -7.76
CA ASP A 292 -0.62 -8.94 -8.71
C ASP A 292 -1.78 -9.87 -8.37
N GLY A 293 -2.10 -10.75 -9.31
CA GLY A 293 -3.03 -11.86 -9.13
C GLY A 293 -2.67 -13.06 -10.01
N VAL A 294 -2.95 -14.26 -9.50
CA VAL A 294 -2.84 -15.57 -10.15
C VAL A 294 -4.25 -16.12 -10.32
N GLY A 295 -4.64 -16.36 -11.56
CA GLY A 295 -5.99 -16.84 -11.89
C GLY A 295 -6.05 -18.34 -12.15
N VAL A 296 -6.94 -19.04 -11.46
CA VAL A 296 -7.22 -20.46 -11.71
C VAL A 296 -8.35 -20.56 -12.74
N ALA A 297 -8.02 -21.04 -13.94
CA ALA A 297 -8.99 -21.23 -15.01
C ALA A 297 -10.10 -22.22 -14.62
N ALA A 298 -11.32 -21.97 -15.10
CA ALA A 298 -12.39 -22.94 -14.99
C ALA A 298 -11.99 -24.27 -15.66
N PRO A 299 -12.29 -25.45 -15.08
CA PRO A 299 -12.25 -26.68 -15.85
C PRO A 299 -13.19 -26.52 -17.05
N PRO A 300 -12.82 -27.00 -18.26
CA PRO A 300 -13.62 -26.79 -19.45
C PRO A 300 -15.03 -27.33 -19.23
N SER A 301 -16.03 -26.45 -19.34
CA SER A 301 -17.43 -26.81 -19.13
C SER A 301 -17.78 -27.98 -20.04
N THR A 302 -18.05 -29.14 -19.44
CA THR A 302 -18.55 -30.30 -20.18
C THR A 302 -19.99 -30.04 -20.55
N THR A 303 -20.20 -29.30 -21.65
CA THR A 303 -21.50 -29.14 -22.28
C THR A 303 -22.09 -30.53 -22.51
N SER A 304 -23.06 -30.89 -21.68
CA SER A 304 -23.75 -32.16 -21.79
C SER A 304 -24.54 -32.14 -23.11
N THR A 305 -24.01 -32.83 -24.12
CA THR A 305 -24.70 -33.05 -25.38
C THR A 305 -26.11 -33.56 -25.07
N PRO A 306 -27.18 -32.92 -25.58
CA PRO A 306 -28.54 -33.33 -25.27
C PRO A 306 -28.75 -34.78 -25.70
N SER A 307 -29.07 -35.65 -24.74
CA SER A 307 -29.25 -37.08 -24.97
C SER A 307 -30.45 -37.30 -25.88
N ALA A 308 -30.19 -37.76 -27.11
CA ALA A 308 -31.24 -38.03 -28.09
C ALA A 308 -31.88 -39.40 -27.85
N THR A 309 -33.12 -39.36 -27.35
CA THR A 309 -34.19 -40.37 -27.50
C THR A 309 -33.95 -41.78 -26.91
N PRO A 310 -34.76 -42.23 -25.92
CA PRO A 310 -34.74 -43.63 -25.48
C PRO A 310 -35.32 -44.55 -26.56
N SER A 311 -34.56 -45.58 -26.94
CA SER A 311 -35.03 -46.68 -27.81
C SER A 311 -35.82 -47.73 -27.02
N ALA A 312 -36.53 -48.60 -27.74
CA ALA A 312 -37.72 -49.29 -27.25
C ALA A 312 -37.51 -50.43 -26.23
N SER A 313 -38.61 -50.68 -25.50
CA SER A 313 -38.87 -51.78 -24.56
C SER A 313 -38.57 -53.19 -25.09
N PRO A 314 -38.21 -54.12 -24.18
CA PRO A 314 -38.78 -55.46 -24.22
C PRO A 314 -39.58 -55.86 -22.94
N THR A 315 -40.69 -56.56 -23.23
CA THR A 315 -41.71 -57.16 -22.34
C THR A 315 -41.17 -58.27 -21.39
N PRO A 316 -41.83 -58.62 -20.25
CA PRO A 316 -41.15 -59.15 -19.06
C PRO A 316 -41.37 -60.65 -18.72
N THR A 317 -40.76 -61.09 -17.58
CA THR A 317 -41.21 -62.19 -16.67
C THR A 317 -40.88 -63.64 -17.14
N PRO A 318 -40.64 -64.67 -16.26
CA PRO A 318 -40.95 -64.78 -14.81
C PRO A 318 -39.85 -65.23 -13.82
N THR A 319 -40.17 -65.01 -12.53
CA THR A 319 -39.58 -65.59 -11.30
C THR A 319 -40.14 -66.98 -10.98
N PRO A 320 -39.35 -67.92 -10.44
CA PRO A 320 -39.55 -68.45 -9.07
C PRO A 320 -38.20 -68.74 -8.35
N SER A 321 -38.02 -68.95 -7.05
CA SER A 321 -38.70 -68.70 -5.76
C SER A 321 -37.74 -69.25 -4.67
N GLU A 322 -37.69 -68.62 -3.49
CA GLU A 322 -37.33 -69.18 -2.14
C GLU A 322 -36.08 -70.08 -1.98
N THR A 323 -35.19 -69.84 -1.01
CA THR A 323 -35.44 -70.24 0.40
C THR A 323 -34.40 -69.68 1.39
N SER A 324 -34.89 -69.22 2.54
CA SER A 324 -34.28 -69.11 3.88
C SER A 324 -32.83 -69.60 4.12
N SER A 325 -32.00 -68.79 4.79
CA SER A 325 -31.77 -68.92 6.26
C SER A 325 -30.69 -67.97 6.82
N ALA A 326 -31.05 -67.19 7.84
CA ALA A 326 -30.14 -66.71 8.89
C ALA A 326 -30.07 -67.80 10.00
N PRO A 327 -29.10 -67.83 10.97
CA PRO A 327 -28.73 -66.67 11.79
C PRO A 327 -27.27 -66.54 12.29
N ALA A 328 -27.04 -65.35 12.87
CA ALA A 328 -25.95 -64.81 13.70
C ALA A 328 -25.02 -65.74 14.54
N VAL A 329 -23.75 -65.30 14.68
CA VAL A 329 -22.92 -65.41 15.91
C VAL A 329 -21.95 -64.22 16.04
N PRO A 330 -21.93 -63.48 17.18
CA PRO A 330 -20.79 -62.68 17.68
C PRO A 330 -20.13 -63.35 18.91
N PRO A 331 -18.81 -63.15 19.18
CA PRO A 331 -18.33 -62.14 20.16
C PRO A 331 -17.01 -61.44 19.70
N SER A 332 -16.63 -60.21 20.10
CA SER A 332 -16.47 -59.55 21.41
C SER A 332 -15.15 -59.88 22.16
N SER A 333 -14.64 -58.91 22.95
CA SER A 333 -13.39 -58.87 23.74
C SER A 333 -12.08 -58.65 22.94
N THR A 334 -11.10 -57.84 23.37
CA THR A 334 -10.94 -56.91 24.52
C THR A 334 -9.83 -55.86 24.18
N PRO A 335 -9.67 -54.75 24.94
CA PRO A 335 -8.75 -53.66 24.60
C PRO A 335 -7.32 -53.88 25.12
N SER A 336 -6.39 -53.03 24.69
CA SER A 336 -5.13 -52.78 25.41
C SER A 336 -4.92 -51.27 25.58
N GLU A 337 -4.63 -50.87 26.80
CA GLU A 337 -4.58 -49.49 27.30
C GLU A 337 -3.15 -49.16 27.78
N SER A 338 -2.77 -47.87 27.74
CA SER A 338 -1.59 -47.30 28.43
C SER A 338 -0.20 -47.82 27.97
N ALA A 339 0.92 -47.12 28.18
CA ALA A 339 1.22 -45.99 29.08
C ALA A 339 2.27 -44.99 28.46
N PRO A 340 2.58 -43.85 29.12
CA PRO A 340 3.26 -42.70 28.50
C PRO A 340 4.71 -42.43 29.05
N VAL A 341 5.14 -41.15 29.05
CA VAL A 341 6.37 -40.55 29.66
C VAL A 341 7.63 -40.71 28.75
N ALA A 342 8.54 -39.73 28.54
CA ALA A 342 9.03 -38.68 29.45
C ALA A 342 9.54 -37.35 28.81
N THR A 343 9.46 -36.28 29.63
CA THR A 343 10.31 -35.07 29.68
C THR A 343 10.98 -35.03 31.08
N PRO A 344 11.82 -34.04 31.49
CA PRO A 344 12.49 -32.94 30.76
C PRO A 344 14.02 -33.21 30.71
N PRO A 345 15.01 -32.47 31.31
CA PRO A 345 15.05 -31.27 32.16
C PRO A 345 15.55 -29.97 31.44
N SER A 346 15.70 -28.89 32.22
CA SER A 346 16.24 -27.56 31.85
C SER A 346 17.72 -27.39 32.26
N ALA A 347 18.47 -26.50 31.61
CA ALA A 347 19.77 -26.02 32.11
C ALA A 347 20.09 -24.56 31.70
N THR A 348 20.30 -23.71 32.69
CA THR A 348 20.95 -22.38 32.63
C THR A 348 21.68 -22.23 33.98
N PRO A 349 23.01 -22.00 34.05
CA PRO A 349 23.50 -20.61 33.99
C PRO A 349 24.94 -20.40 33.46
N SER A 350 25.25 -19.18 33.01
CA SER A 350 26.51 -18.51 33.38
C SER A 350 26.49 -17.00 33.11
N LYS A 351 27.05 -16.22 34.03
CA LYS A 351 27.50 -14.83 33.85
C LYS A 351 29.00 -14.78 34.14
N THR A 352 29.78 -14.05 33.34
CA THR A 352 31.05 -13.39 33.75
C THR A 352 31.45 -12.34 32.70
N PRO A 353 32.05 -11.19 33.06
CA PRO A 353 32.01 -9.97 32.26
C PRO A 353 33.22 -9.75 31.32
N GLY A 354 32.99 -9.01 30.23
CA GLY A 354 34.02 -8.47 29.34
C GLY A 354 33.87 -6.95 29.16
N THR A 355 34.95 -6.23 29.45
CA THR A 355 35.23 -4.78 29.37
C THR A 355 34.70 -4.08 28.08
N PRO A 356 34.26 -2.80 28.13
CA PRO A 356 33.57 -2.15 27.01
C PRO A 356 34.47 -1.84 25.81
N SER A 357 33.92 -2.00 24.61
CA SER A 357 34.49 -1.45 23.37
C SER A 357 33.80 -0.13 23.01
N LEU A 358 34.60 0.87 22.68
CA LEU A 358 34.14 2.23 22.37
C LEU A 358 33.41 2.30 21.02
N ALA A 359 32.57 3.33 20.89
CA ALA A 359 31.91 3.67 19.64
C ALA A 359 32.92 3.89 18.50
N ARG A 360 32.59 3.39 17.31
CA ARG A 360 33.22 3.81 16.06
C ARG A 360 32.13 4.13 15.04
N THR A 361 31.73 5.40 15.04
CA THR A 361 31.08 6.02 13.89
C THR A 361 32.01 5.94 12.68
N GLY A 362 31.47 5.66 11.51
CA GLY A 362 32.27 5.54 10.28
C GLY A 362 31.41 5.21 9.06
N ALA A 363 31.22 6.21 8.21
CA ALA A 363 30.58 6.02 6.90
C ALA A 363 31.51 5.30 5.92
N ALA A 364 30.94 4.39 5.12
CA ALA A 364 31.40 3.93 3.80
C ALA A 364 30.20 3.17 3.17
N ALA A 365 29.70 3.45 1.96
CA ALA A 365 30.36 3.54 0.65
C ALA A 365 30.92 2.20 0.14
N ALA A 366 30.06 1.36 -0.46
CA ALA A 366 30.39 0.23 -1.34
C ALA A 366 29.08 -0.29 -2.03
N THR A 367 28.78 0.05 -3.29
CA THR A 367 29.15 -0.67 -4.54
C THR A 367 28.53 -2.05 -4.77
N ALA A 368 27.46 -2.10 -5.57
CA ALA A 368 27.16 -3.12 -6.60
C ALA A 368 25.98 -2.62 -7.48
N GLY A 369 25.95 -2.75 -8.80
CA GLY A 369 26.94 -3.34 -9.71
C GLY A 369 26.82 -2.82 -11.15
N LEU A 370 27.82 -3.11 -11.98
CA LEU A 370 27.86 -2.74 -13.40
C LEU A 370 26.91 -3.61 -14.24
N VAL A 371 26.04 -2.99 -15.03
CA VAL A 371 25.45 -3.61 -16.22
C VAL A 371 26.06 -2.97 -17.47
N ALA A 372 26.92 -3.71 -18.15
CA ALA A 372 27.54 -3.26 -19.39
C ALA A 372 26.62 -3.55 -20.59
N VAL A 373 25.93 -2.53 -21.10
CA VAL A 373 25.15 -2.64 -22.34
C VAL A 373 26.08 -2.46 -23.55
N VAL A 374 26.33 -3.57 -24.26
CA VAL A 374 27.10 -3.57 -25.51
C VAL A 374 26.23 -3.08 -26.65
N ALA A 375 26.42 -1.83 -27.07
CA ALA A 375 25.80 -1.30 -28.29
C ALA A 375 26.52 -1.85 -29.53
N MET A 376 25.89 -2.79 -30.26
CA MET A 376 26.39 -3.24 -31.56
C MET A 376 26.08 -2.21 -32.66
N ALA A 377 27.12 -1.81 -33.39
CA ALA A 377 27.02 -0.85 -34.48
C ALA A 377 26.82 -1.53 -35.85
N VAL A 378 25.73 -1.18 -36.52
CA VAL A 378 25.53 -1.27 -37.98
C VAL A 378 24.74 0.01 -38.34
N GLY A 379 25.08 0.86 -39.30
CA GLY A 379 26.05 0.76 -40.38
C GLY A 379 25.41 1.40 -41.62
N GLY A 380 25.68 2.68 -41.89
CA GLY A 380 25.00 3.44 -42.95
C GLY A 380 25.80 4.66 -43.40
N VAL A 381 26.26 4.65 -44.65
CA VAL A 381 27.22 5.61 -45.22
C VAL A 381 26.51 6.81 -45.87
N GLY A 382 27.07 8.02 -45.71
CA GLY A 382 26.63 9.22 -46.45
C GLY A 382 27.65 10.36 -46.40
N LEU A 383 28.54 10.46 -47.41
CA LEU A 383 29.53 11.54 -47.54
C LEU A 383 28.97 12.76 -48.31
N ALA A 384 29.22 13.98 -47.81
CA ALA A 384 29.57 15.20 -48.59
C ALA A 384 29.95 16.36 -47.63
N VAL A 385 31.24 16.68 -47.44
CA VAL A 385 31.98 17.74 -48.18
C VAL A 385 31.44 19.17 -47.99
N SER A 386 32.16 19.97 -47.19
CA SER A 386 32.74 21.24 -47.68
C SER A 386 33.98 21.64 -46.86
N ARG A 387 34.90 22.38 -47.51
CA ARG A 387 36.26 22.68 -47.02
C ARG A 387 36.30 23.96 -46.17
N ARG A 388 37.28 24.01 -45.24
CA ARG A 388 38.30 25.08 -45.01
C ARG A 388 37.92 26.51 -45.48
N ARG A 389 38.23 27.59 -44.76
CA ARG A 389 39.48 27.88 -44.00
C ARG A 389 39.37 29.25 -43.29
N ALA A 390 40.26 29.47 -42.32
CA ALA A 390 40.55 30.74 -41.62
C ALA A 390 39.48 31.20 -40.61
#